data_AF-A0A660Z166-F1
#
_entry.id   AF-A0A660Z166-F1
#
_cell.length_a   1.000
_cell.length_b   1.000
_cell.length_c   1.000
_cell.angle_alpha   90.00
_cell.angle_beta   90.00
_cell.angle_gamma   90.00
#
_symmetry.space_group_name_H-M   'P 1'
#
loop_
_entity.id
_entity.type
_entity.pdbx_description
1 polymer ?
#
loop_
_entity_poly.entity_id
_entity_poly.type
_entity_poly.pdbx_seq_one_letter_code
_entity_poly.pdbx_strand_id
1 'polypeptide(L)' 'MADISNLKKIQGTKDYYRIRMGNHRLGMIIKKGEVELIRILHRKDIYKYFP' A
#
# COMPACT_ATOMS: atom_id res chain seq x y z
N MET A 1 -11.05 -9.10 -16.49
CA MET A 1 -10.67 -9.00 -15.07
C MET A 1 -10.02 -7.64 -14.88
N ALA A 2 -10.44 -6.86 -13.89
CA ALA A 2 -9.88 -5.52 -13.67
C ALA A 2 -8.58 -5.65 -12.85
N ASP A 3 -7.44 -5.35 -13.47
CA ASP A 3 -6.17 -5.30 -12.76
C ASP A 3 -6.08 -4.02 -11.91
N ILE A 4 -5.63 -4.17 -10.66
CA ILE A 4 -5.37 -3.02 -9.79
C ILE A 4 -4.03 -2.40 -10.23
N SER A 5 -4.12 -1.40 -11.09
CA SER A 5 -2.95 -0.66 -11.55
C SER A 5 -2.15 -0.10 -10.36
N ASN A 6 -0.82 -0.08 -10.49
CA ASN A 6 0.10 0.50 -9.51
C ASN A 6 0.14 -0.16 -8.12
N LEU A 7 -0.45 -1.34 -7.95
CA LEU A 7 -0.29 -2.17 -6.76
C LEU A 7 1.13 -2.78 -6.74
N LYS A 8 1.86 -2.59 -5.65
CA LYS A 8 3.17 -3.23 -5.43
C LYS A 8 3.29 -3.75 -4.00
N LYS A 9 3.81 -4.96 -3.84
CA LYS A 9 4.22 -5.49 -2.54
C LYS A 9 5.37 -4.66 -1.98
N ILE A 10 5.39 -4.43 -0.67
CA ILE A 10 6.48 -3.73 0.01
C ILE A 10 7.60 -4.74 0.29
N GLN A 11 8.81 -4.45 -0.19
CA GLN A 11 9.97 -5.33 0.01
C GLN A 11 10.26 -5.51 1.51
N GLY A 12 10.67 -6.73 1.90
CA GLY A 12 10.95 -7.07 3.30
C GLY A 12 9.71 -7.33 4.16
N THR A 13 8.49 -7.27 3.59
CA THR A 13 7.25 -7.51 4.33
C THR A 13 6.51 -8.74 3.81
N LYS A 14 5.76 -9.41 4.69
CA LYS A 14 5.00 -10.61 4.32
C LYS A 14 3.72 -10.27 3.56
N ASP A 15 2.93 -9.36 4.12
CA ASP A 15 1.54 -9.13 3.72
C ASP A 15 1.23 -7.65 3.42
N TYR A 16 2.24 -6.79 3.30
CA TYR A 16 2.04 -5.37 3.05
C TYR A 16 2.19 -5.00 1.57
N TYR A 17 1.27 -4.15 1.13
CA TYR A 17 1.15 -3.67 -0.23
C TYR A 17 0.97 -2.15 -0.24
N ARG A 18 1.29 -1.53 -1.37
CA ARG A 18 1.01 -0.13 -1.62
C ARG A 18 0.36 0.06 -2.99
N ILE A 19 -0.58 0.98 -3.09
CA ILE A 19 -1.08 1.52 -4.36
C ILE A 19 -0.57 2.95 -4.51
N ARG A 20 0.01 3.26 -5.67
CA ARG A 20 0.37 4.65 -6.02
C ARG A 20 -0.83 5.36 -6.63
N MET A 21 -1.21 6.48 -6.04
CA MET A 21 -2.31 7.35 -6.51
C MET A 21 -1.78 8.78 -6.67
N GLY A 22 -1.15 9.05 -7.82
CA GLY A 22 -0.46 10.32 -8.06
C GLY A 22 0.63 10.59 -7.03
N ASN A 23 0.39 11.60 -6.18
CA ASN A 23 1.27 12.01 -5.09
C ASN A 23 1.00 11.30 -3.77
N HIS A 24 -0.03 10.47 -3.68
CA HIS A 24 -0.38 9.72 -2.49
C HIS A 24 -0.06 8.24 -2.65
N ARG A 25 0.10 7.57 -1.52
CA ARG A 25 0.33 6.15 -1.40
C ARG A 25 -0.65 5.60 -0.38
N LEU A 26 -1.42 4.60 -0.80
CA LEU A 26 -2.29 3.83 0.07
C LEU A 26 -1.55 2.57 0.51
N GLY A 27 -1.33 2.41 1.81
CA GLY A 27 -0.77 1.21 2.42
C GLY A 27 -1.88 0.24 2.80
N MET A 28 -1.68 -1.04 2.49
CA MET A 28 -2.68 -2.09 2.67
C MET A 28 -2.03 -3.36 3.24
N ILE A 29 -2.76 -4.09 4.07
CA ILE A 29 -2.45 -5.48 4.40
C ILE A 29 -3.43 -6.38 3.66
N ILE A 30 -2.92 -7.43 3.01
CA ILE A 30 -3.76 -8.46 2.38
C ILE A 30 -3.47 -9.78 3.08
N LYS A 31 -4.45 -10.30 3.83
CA LYS A 31 -4.36 -11.55 4.59
C LYS A 31 -5.65 -12.34 4.47
N LYS A 32 -5.54 -13.64 4.16
CA LYS A 32 -6.65 -14.61 4.24
C LYS A 32 -7.97 -14.15 3.56
N GLY A 33 -7.88 -13.47 2.41
CA GLY A 33 -9.05 -12.97 1.67
C GLY A 33 -9.58 -11.63 2.16
N GLU A 34 -9.00 -11.05 3.20
CA GLU A 34 -9.32 -9.72 3.71
C GLU A 34 -8.27 -8.70 3.25
N VAL A 35 -8.74 -7.47 3.09
CA VAL A 35 -7.94 -6.32 2.69
C VAL A 35 -8.15 -5.21 3.71
N GLU A 36 -7.11 -4.92 4.49
CA GLU A 36 -7.11 -3.82 5.45
C GLU A 36 -6.46 -2.58 4.84
N LEU A 37 -7.18 -1.47 4.79
CA LEU A 37 -6.63 -0.17 4.40
C LEU A 37 -6.03 0.51 5.63
N ILE A 38 -4.71 0.57 5.70
CA ILE A 38 -4.03 0.99 6.92
C ILE A 38 -3.86 2.50 6.94
N ARG A 39 -3.35 3.08 5.83
CA ARG A 39 -2.97 4.50 5.76
C ARG A 39 -3.04 5.02 4.33
N ILE A 40 -3.46 6.27 4.17
CA ILE A 40 -3.27 7.05 2.94
C ILE A 40 -2.39 8.24 3.29
N LEU A 41 -1.18 8.29 2.72
CA LEU A 41 -0.22 9.35 2.99
C LEU A 41 0.30 9.96 1.70
N HIS A 42 0.62 11.26 1.75
CA HIS A 42 1.34 11.90 0.66
C HIS A 42 2.75 11.29 0.55
N ARG A 43 3.35 11.36 -0.65
CA ARG A 43 4.64 10.73 -0.96
C ARG A 43 5.79 11.17 -0.04
N LYS A 44 5.67 12.37 0.49
CA LYS A 44 6.66 13.00 1.38
C LYS A 44 6.55 12.49 2.82
N ASP A 45 5.37 12.00 3.20
CA ASP A 45 5.04 11.59 4.56
C ASP A 45 5.20 10.08 4.73
N ILE A 46 5.08 9.28 3.65
CA ILE A 46 5.21 7.82 3.78
C ILE A 46 6.56 7.37 4.35
N TYR A 47 7.67 8.09 4.08
CA TYR A 47 8.98 7.73 4.60
C TYR A 47 9.15 8.06 6.09
N LYS A 48 8.29 8.90 6.67
CA LYS A 48 8.29 9.23 8.10
C LYS A 48 7.47 8.24 8.93
N TYR A 49 6.51 7.57 8.32
CA TYR A 49 5.44 6.83 9.03
C TYR A 49 5.27 5.39 8.54
N PHE A 50 6.23 4.84 7.79
CA PHE A 50 6.16 3.48 7.25
C PHE A 50 7.52 2.75 7.43
N PRO A 51 7.56 1.52 7.99
CA PRO A 51 6.43 0.67 8.40
C PRO A 51 5.59 1.22 9.55
#